data_AF-A0A7Y3PZL0-F1
#
_entry.id   AF-A0A7Y3PZL0-F1
#
_cell.length_a   1.000
_cell.length_b   1.000
_cell.length_c   1.000
_cell.angle_alpha   90.00
_cell.angle_beta   90.00
_cell.angle_gamma   90.00
#
_symmetry.space_group_name_H-M   'P 1'
#
loop_
_entity.id
_entity.type
_entity.pdbx_description
1 polymer ?
#
loop_
_entity_poly.entity_id
_entity_poly.type
_entity_poly.pdbx_seq_one_letter_code
_entity_poly.pdbx_strand_id
1 'polypeptide(L)'
;MCENHSLLRVIKDTAVRLEAHLNIYNPAINNERNGIPEANLTVHFAHQCLRRDWLVYPEASNVSHNADSQNPIRVDLHVICEAQFILTVESKKFHSVEKAKEIISDYQRAQSLHYPHQYKDLPHYVLLLAITEDPNYENWWCNSENWYNNAAVWKELANILQNGDMALSSFPMHTDEKTHHLLYAISKVAE
;
A
#
# COMPACT_ATOMS: atom_id res chain seq x y z
N MET A 1 13.36 -19.71 7.40
CA MET A 1 12.12 -19.63 6.58
C MET A 1 10.84 -19.36 7.39
N CYS A 2 10.79 -19.62 8.71
CA CYS A 2 9.57 -19.36 9.53
C CYS A 2 9.35 -17.89 9.93
N GLU A 3 10.40 -17.07 10.06
CA GLU A 3 10.27 -15.68 10.54
C GLU A 3 9.59 -14.74 9.53
N ASN A 4 9.93 -14.84 8.24
CA ASN A 4 9.30 -14.02 7.18
C ASN A 4 7.78 -14.20 7.09
N HIS A 5 7.28 -15.43 7.32
CA HIS A 5 5.85 -15.72 7.33
C HIS A 5 5.13 -15.03 8.50
N SER A 6 5.82 -14.85 9.63
CA SER A 6 5.25 -14.18 10.80
C SER A 6 5.12 -12.66 10.60
N LEU A 7 6.11 -12.01 9.99
CA LEU A 7 6.11 -10.57 9.75
C LEU A 7 5.06 -10.16 8.71
N LEU A 8 5.01 -10.87 7.58
CA LEU A 8 3.99 -10.63 6.55
C LEU A 8 2.58 -10.81 7.11
N ARG A 9 2.37 -11.81 7.98
CA ARG A 9 1.08 -11.98 8.66
C ARG A 9 0.73 -10.78 9.54
N VAL A 10 1.70 -10.24 10.29
CA VAL A 10 1.48 -9.08 11.15
C VAL A 10 1.12 -7.83 10.33
N ILE A 11 1.76 -7.59 9.18
CA ILE A 11 1.42 -6.49 8.27
C ILE A 11 0.02 -6.70 7.68
N LYS A 12 -0.29 -7.91 7.20
CA LYS A 12 -1.64 -8.29 6.71
C LYS A 12 -2.71 -8.04 7.76
N ASP A 13 -2.54 -8.58 8.96
CA ASP A 13 -3.48 -8.41 10.09
C ASP A 13 -3.66 -6.94 10.47
N THR A 14 -2.70 -6.07 10.17
CA THR A 14 -2.79 -4.61 10.38
C THR A 14 -3.59 -3.95 9.26
N ALA A 15 -3.34 -4.33 8.00
CA ALA A 15 -4.10 -3.86 6.85
C ALA A 15 -5.58 -4.30 6.92
N VAL A 16 -5.88 -5.53 7.35
CA VAL A 16 -7.27 -6.01 7.52
C VAL A 16 -8.04 -5.16 8.53
N ARG A 17 -7.41 -4.74 9.63
CA ARG A 17 -8.05 -3.94 10.69
C ARG A 17 -8.42 -2.52 10.24
N LEU A 18 -7.90 -2.06 9.10
CA LEU A 18 -8.28 -0.79 8.47
C LEU A 18 -9.78 -0.76 8.14
N GLU A 19 -10.33 -1.87 7.63
CA GLU A 19 -11.76 -2.00 7.29
C GLU A 19 -12.64 -1.68 8.51
N ALA A 20 -12.32 -2.28 9.65
CA ALA A 20 -13.06 -2.11 10.90
C ALA A 20 -13.09 -0.65 11.38
N HIS A 21 -12.08 0.17 11.03
CA HIS A 21 -12.01 1.59 11.43
C HIS A 21 -12.69 2.51 10.43
N LEU A 22 -12.60 2.20 9.14
CA LEU A 22 -13.30 2.94 8.10
C LEU A 22 -14.83 2.78 8.21
N ASN A 23 -15.31 1.70 8.82
CA ASN A 23 -16.73 1.48 9.11
C ASN A 23 -17.24 2.19 10.39
N ILE A 24 -16.37 2.86 11.17
CA ILE A 24 -16.77 3.52 12.43
C ILE A 24 -17.40 4.91 12.18
N TYR A 25 -17.11 5.52 11.04
CA TYR A 25 -17.55 6.87 10.71
C TYR A 25 -17.86 7.00 9.22
N ASN A 26 -18.53 8.09 8.84
CA ASN A 26 -18.80 8.39 7.44
C ASN A 26 -17.64 9.21 6.85
N PRO A 27 -16.71 8.62 6.07
CA PRO A 27 -15.68 9.39 5.40
C PRO A 27 -16.30 10.38 4.42
N ALA A 28 -15.57 11.45 4.10
CA ALA A 28 -15.96 12.32 3.00
C ALA A 28 -15.90 11.51 1.69
N ILE A 29 -17.04 11.05 1.19
CA ILE A 29 -17.13 10.25 -0.04
C ILE A 29 -17.28 11.20 -1.22
N ASN A 30 -16.36 11.12 -2.18
CA ASN A 30 -16.55 11.76 -3.48
C ASN A 30 -16.89 10.69 -4.51
N ASN A 31 -18.19 10.50 -4.73
CA ASN A 31 -18.75 9.52 -5.67
C ASN A 31 -18.27 9.72 -7.11
N GLU A 32 -17.93 10.95 -7.52
CA GLU A 32 -17.41 11.24 -8.88
C GLU A 32 -15.94 10.84 -9.04
N ARG A 33 -15.24 10.60 -7.93
CA ARG A 33 -13.81 10.25 -7.91
C ARG A 33 -13.55 8.93 -7.19
N ASN A 34 -14.48 7.98 -7.25
CA ASN A 34 -14.28 6.63 -6.72
C ASN A 34 -13.88 6.63 -5.23
N GLY A 35 -14.82 7.05 -4.40
CA GLY A 35 -14.81 6.72 -2.98
C GLY A 35 -13.92 7.57 -2.07
N ILE A 36 -13.51 6.91 -1.00
CA ILE A 36 -12.79 7.44 0.16
C ILE A 36 -11.45 8.07 -0.27
N PRO A 37 -11.09 9.27 0.23
CA PRO A 37 -9.80 9.91 -0.02
C PRO A 37 -8.61 9.02 0.36
N GLU A 38 -7.54 9.05 -0.45
CA GLU A 38 -6.28 8.31 -0.20
C GLU A 38 -5.72 8.61 1.19
N ALA A 39 -5.82 9.87 1.63
CA ALA A 39 -5.40 10.31 2.96
C ALA A 39 -6.10 9.55 4.10
N ASN A 40 -7.36 9.13 3.93
CA ASN A 40 -8.03 8.32 4.95
C ASN A 40 -7.42 6.92 5.03
N LEU A 41 -7.03 6.30 3.91
CA LEU A 41 -6.34 5.01 3.95
C LEU A 41 -5.03 5.13 4.75
N THR A 42 -4.23 6.15 4.45
CA THR A 42 -2.95 6.41 5.12
C THR A 42 -3.14 6.69 6.62
N VAL A 43 -4.05 7.59 6.99
CA VAL A 43 -4.28 7.97 8.39
C VAL A 43 -4.83 6.81 9.23
N HIS A 44 -5.80 6.06 8.70
CA HIS A 44 -6.39 4.96 9.46
C HIS A 44 -5.46 3.74 9.54
N PHE A 45 -4.60 3.53 8.54
CA PHE A 45 -3.52 2.56 8.64
C PHE A 45 -2.49 2.99 9.70
N ALA A 46 -2.08 4.26 9.70
CA ALA A 46 -1.22 4.84 10.74
C ALA A 46 -1.79 4.63 12.15
N HIS A 47 -3.10 4.82 12.35
CA HIS A 47 -3.76 4.52 13.61
C HIS A 47 -3.61 3.04 14.02
N GLN A 48 -3.71 2.09 13.09
CA GLN A 48 -3.49 0.68 13.42
C GLN A 48 -2.04 0.40 13.82
N CYS A 49 -1.07 1.04 13.16
CA CYS A 49 0.34 0.93 13.50
C CYS A 49 0.62 1.48 14.91
N LEU A 50 0.10 2.66 15.23
CA LEU A 50 0.26 3.28 16.54
C LEU A 50 -0.32 2.42 17.68
N ARG A 51 -1.46 1.74 17.43
CA ARG A 51 -2.06 0.80 18.39
C ARG A 51 -1.21 -0.45 18.65
N ARG A 52 -0.20 -0.71 17.82
CA ARG A 52 0.77 -1.80 17.96
C ARG A 52 2.13 -1.29 18.43
N ASP A 53 2.20 -0.04 18.92
CA ASP A 53 3.41 0.63 19.36
C ASP A 53 4.48 0.77 18.26
N TRP A 54 4.05 0.84 16.99
CA TRP A 54 4.97 1.10 15.87
C TRP A 54 5.20 2.60 15.72
N LEU A 55 6.40 2.96 15.29
CA LEU A 55 6.74 4.35 14.96
C LEU A 55 6.17 4.66 13.57
N VAL A 56 5.51 5.81 13.43
CA VAL A 56 4.85 6.22 12.19
C VAL A 56 5.28 7.64 11.82
N TYR A 57 5.77 7.79 10.59
CA TYR A 57 6.29 9.04 10.05
C TYR A 57 5.55 9.36 8.74
N PRO A 58 4.57 10.29 8.78
CA PRO A 58 3.84 10.71 7.59
C PRO A 58 4.73 11.57 6.68
N GLU A 59 4.50 11.50 5.37
CA GLU A 59 5.21 12.30 4.36
C GLU A 59 6.74 12.22 4.48
N ALA A 60 7.25 11.04 4.84
CA ALA A 60 8.67 10.84 5.06
C ALA A 60 9.46 10.99 3.77
N SER A 61 10.66 11.55 3.88
CA SER A 61 11.57 11.74 2.76
C SER A 61 12.75 10.78 2.86
N ASN A 62 13.14 10.19 1.73
CA ASN A 62 14.45 9.56 1.63
C ASN A 62 15.51 10.56 1.12
N VAL A 63 16.37 11.03 2.02
CA VAL A 63 17.44 12.02 1.72
C VAL A 63 18.73 11.34 1.24
N SER A 64 18.81 10.00 1.19
CA SER A 64 20.04 9.30 0.78
C SER A 64 20.33 9.38 -0.71
N HIS A 65 19.33 9.70 -1.55
CA HIS A 65 19.54 10.00 -2.96
C HIS A 65 19.88 11.48 -3.15
N ASN A 66 21.17 11.78 -3.12
CA ASN A 66 21.76 13.09 -3.40
C ASN A 66 21.27 14.21 -2.47
N ALA A 67 22.13 14.65 -1.55
CA ALA A 67 21.99 15.95 -0.88
C ALA A 67 21.89 17.13 -1.88
N ASP A 68 22.21 16.90 -3.15
CA ASP A 68 22.08 17.83 -4.28
C ASP A 68 20.77 17.67 -5.10
N SER A 69 19.94 16.66 -4.84
CA SER A 69 18.63 16.58 -5.49
C SER A 69 17.67 17.56 -4.83
N GLN A 70 17.23 18.57 -5.59
CA GLN A 70 16.28 19.58 -5.08
C GLN A 70 14.88 19.01 -4.78
N ASN A 71 14.65 17.70 -5.00
CA ASN A 71 13.37 17.04 -4.79
C ASN A 71 13.57 15.72 -4.03
N PRO A 72 13.59 15.76 -2.68
CA PRO A 72 13.51 14.56 -1.87
C PRO A 72 12.36 13.66 -2.28
N ILE A 73 12.61 12.34 -2.35
CA ILE A 73 11.56 11.36 -2.62
C ILE A 73 10.64 11.27 -1.40
N ARG A 74 9.40 11.75 -1.54
CA ARG A 74 8.35 11.67 -0.51
C ARG A 74 7.57 10.36 -0.64
N VAL A 75 7.34 9.68 0.48
CA VAL A 75 6.39 8.57 0.62
C VAL A 75 5.19 8.99 1.46
N ASP A 76 4.03 8.35 1.29
CA ASP A 76 2.85 8.67 2.12
C ASP A 76 3.08 8.33 3.60
N LEU A 77 3.64 7.15 3.89
CA LEU A 77 3.96 6.73 5.24
C LEU A 77 5.26 5.92 5.30
N HIS A 78 6.09 6.23 6.29
CA HIS A 78 7.20 5.39 6.73
C HIS A 78 6.90 4.85 8.13
N VAL A 79 6.98 3.54 8.31
CA VAL A 79 6.62 2.87 9.55
C VAL A 79 7.77 2.00 10.01
N ILE A 80 8.07 2.02 11.30
CA ILE A 80 9.11 1.21 11.91
C ILE A 80 8.49 0.37 13.04
N CYS A 81 8.55 -0.94 12.88
CA CYS A 81 8.37 -1.87 13.99
C CYS A 81 9.76 -2.20 14.54
N GLU A 82 10.08 -1.64 15.71
CA GLU A 82 11.41 -1.78 16.29
C GLU A 82 11.83 -3.25 16.39
N ALA A 83 13.10 -3.52 16.04
CA ALA A 83 13.70 -4.85 15.97
C ALA A 83 13.07 -5.85 14.98
N GLN A 84 12.06 -5.47 14.18
CA GLN A 84 11.39 -6.39 13.27
C GLN A 84 11.47 -5.95 11.80
N PHE A 85 10.99 -4.76 11.46
CA PHE A 85 10.94 -4.33 10.05
C PHE A 85 10.77 -2.81 9.89
N ILE A 86 11.09 -2.37 8.67
CA ILE A 86 10.68 -1.10 8.09
C ILE A 86 9.55 -1.36 7.09
N LEU A 87 8.58 -0.47 7.02
CA LEU A 87 7.46 -0.54 6.08
C LEU A 87 7.24 0.83 5.41
N THR A 88 7.36 0.88 4.09
CA THR A 88 6.91 2.01 3.27
C THR A 88 5.48 1.75 2.82
N VAL A 89 4.59 2.72 3.03
CA VAL A 89 3.18 2.62 2.63
C VAL A 89 2.88 3.70 1.60
N GLU A 90 2.17 3.32 0.55
CA GLU A 90 1.65 4.20 -0.50
C GLU A 90 0.16 3.91 -0.71
N SER A 91 -0.67 4.95 -0.70
CA SER A 91 -2.12 4.82 -0.79
C SER A 91 -2.66 5.39 -2.09
N LYS A 92 -3.51 4.63 -2.81
CA LYS A 92 -4.10 5.07 -4.08
C LYS A 92 -5.57 4.77 -4.25
N LYS A 93 -6.26 5.62 -5.01
CA LYS A 93 -7.52 5.22 -5.63
C LYS A 93 -7.25 4.36 -6.85
N PHE A 94 -7.99 3.28 -7.04
CA PHE A 94 -7.78 2.34 -8.13
C PHE A 94 -9.02 2.20 -9.03
N HIS A 95 -9.07 2.99 -10.09
CA HIS A 95 -10.24 3.04 -10.99
C HIS A 95 -9.92 3.49 -12.42
N SER A 96 -8.64 3.59 -12.79
CA SER A 96 -8.26 3.99 -14.14
C SER A 96 -6.84 3.54 -14.49
N VAL A 97 -6.50 3.65 -15.77
CA VAL A 97 -5.15 3.39 -16.28
C VAL A 97 -4.13 4.37 -15.71
N GLU A 98 -4.51 5.64 -15.54
CA GLU A 98 -3.65 6.67 -14.94
C GLU A 98 -3.30 6.30 -13.51
N LYS A 99 -4.28 5.82 -12.73
CA LYS A 99 -4.05 5.33 -11.38
C LYS A 99 -3.20 4.08 -11.32
N ALA A 100 -3.34 3.16 -12.29
CA ALA A 100 -2.43 2.03 -12.41
C ALA A 100 -0.97 2.48 -12.67
N LYS A 101 -0.75 3.51 -13.51
CA LYS A 101 0.59 4.10 -13.72
C LYS A 101 1.15 4.71 -12.44
N GLU A 102 0.32 5.43 -11.68
CA GLU A 102 0.73 5.97 -10.37
C GLU A 102 1.16 4.85 -9.41
N ILE A 103 0.38 3.76 -9.31
CA ILE A 103 0.72 2.61 -8.46
C ILE A 103 2.05 1.96 -8.88
N ILE A 104 2.27 1.77 -10.18
CA ILE A 104 3.54 1.24 -10.71
C ILE A 104 4.70 2.16 -10.30
N SER A 105 4.56 3.46 -10.55
CA SER A 105 5.58 4.46 -10.22
C SER A 105 5.89 4.48 -8.73
N ASP A 106 4.88 4.42 -7.87
CA ASP A 106 5.05 4.44 -6.42
C ASP A 106 5.67 3.14 -5.90
N TYR A 107 5.31 2.00 -6.49
CA TYR A 107 5.94 0.72 -6.20
C TYR A 107 7.43 0.73 -6.55
N GLN A 108 7.78 1.11 -7.78
CA GLN A 108 9.18 1.18 -8.24
C GLN A 108 10.00 2.16 -7.40
N ARG A 109 9.39 3.30 -7.06
CA ARG A 109 9.98 4.29 -6.16
C ARG A 109 10.24 3.70 -4.78
N ALA A 110 9.24 3.07 -4.15
CA ALA A 110 9.37 2.46 -2.83
C ALA A 110 10.40 1.34 -2.78
N GLN A 111 10.53 0.54 -3.85
CA GLN A 111 11.55 -0.49 -4.01
C GLN A 111 12.98 0.05 -4.08
N SER A 112 13.17 1.33 -4.41
CA SER A 112 14.50 1.96 -4.49
C SER A 112 14.91 2.70 -3.20
N LEU A 113 14.04 2.74 -2.19
CA LEU A 113 14.28 3.55 -1.00
C LEU A 113 15.27 2.89 -0.04
N HIS A 114 16.15 3.74 0.51
CA HIS A 114 17.16 3.36 1.47
C HIS A 114 17.16 4.39 2.60
N TYR A 115 16.69 4.01 3.79
CA TYR A 115 16.56 4.96 4.90
C TYR A 115 17.85 5.03 5.74
N PRO A 116 18.53 6.20 5.82
CA PRO A 116 19.80 6.33 6.54
C PRO A 116 19.57 6.62 8.04
N HIS A 117 19.01 5.66 8.77
CA HIS A 117 18.80 5.76 10.22
C HIS A 117 19.20 4.50 10.98
N GLN A 118 19.12 4.51 12.31
CA GLN A 118 19.58 3.41 13.17
C GLN A 118 18.94 2.05 12.85
N TYR A 119 17.74 2.02 12.28
CA TYR A 119 17.04 0.80 11.88
C TYR A 119 17.30 0.33 10.43
N LYS A 120 18.26 0.91 9.69
CA LYS A 120 18.49 0.64 8.26
C LYS A 120 18.72 -0.82 7.89
N ASP A 121 19.20 -1.63 8.85
CA ASP A 121 19.52 -3.04 8.65
C ASP A 121 18.33 -3.97 8.91
N LEU A 122 17.17 -3.41 9.29
CA LEU A 122 15.93 -4.20 9.40
C LEU A 122 15.39 -4.57 8.02
N PRO A 123 14.71 -5.74 7.89
CA PRO A 123 13.96 -6.07 6.69
C PRO A 123 13.00 -4.95 6.30
N HIS A 124 13.08 -4.52 5.03
CA HIS A 124 12.22 -3.46 4.51
C HIS A 124 11.14 -4.06 3.61
N TYR A 125 9.89 -3.66 3.85
CA TYR A 125 8.73 -4.02 3.05
C TYR A 125 8.06 -2.79 2.43
N VAL A 126 7.39 -3.00 1.30
CA VAL A 126 6.48 -2.05 0.67
C VAL A 126 5.06 -2.57 0.84
N LEU A 127 4.15 -1.70 1.28
CA LEU A 127 2.71 -1.93 1.28
C LEU A 127 2.03 -0.93 0.36
N LEU A 128 1.43 -1.44 -0.70
CA LEU A 128 0.50 -0.68 -1.52
C LEU A 128 -0.89 -0.87 -0.91
N LEU A 129 -1.53 0.24 -0.54
CA LEU A 129 -2.94 0.29 -0.19
C LEU A 129 -3.69 0.90 -1.36
N ALA A 130 -4.79 0.28 -1.76
CA ALA A 130 -5.66 0.86 -2.76
C ALA A 130 -7.14 0.72 -2.41
N ILE A 131 -7.96 1.60 -2.97
CA ILE A 131 -9.42 1.53 -2.81
C ILE A 131 -10.15 1.65 -4.14
N THR A 132 -11.19 0.83 -4.29
CA THR A 132 -12.08 0.88 -5.45
C THR A 132 -13.55 0.63 -5.09
N GLU A 133 -14.48 1.29 -5.76
CA GLU A 133 -15.91 0.96 -5.71
C GLU A 133 -16.30 -0.03 -6.82
N ASP A 134 -15.44 -0.22 -7.83
CA ASP A 134 -15.77 -1.04 -9.00
C ASP A 134 -15.26 -2.47 -8.81
N PRO A 135 -16.17 -3.46 -8.73
CA PRO A 135 -15.82 -4.86 -8.48
C PRO A 135 -14.97 -5.45 -9.61
N ASN A 136 -14.96 -4.87 -10.82
CA ASN A 136 -14.08 -5.33 -11.89
C ASN A 136 -12.61 -5.03 -11.58
N TYR A 137 -12.31 -3.87 -10.98
CA TYR A 137 -10.95 -3.53 -10.55
C TYR A 137 -10.51 -4.35 -9.35
N GLU A 138 -11.41 -4.63 -8.39
CA GLU A 138 -11.11 -5.54 -7.29
C GLU A 138 -10.81 -6.95 -7.80
N ASN A 139 -11.69 -7.49 -8.65
CA ASN A 139 -11.51 -8.83 -9.21
C ASN A 139 -10.21 -8.90 -10.03
N TRP A 140 -9.89 -7.84 -10.78
CA TRP A 140 -8.63 -7.72 -11.50
C TRP A 140 -7.43 -7.76 -10.56
N TRP A 141 -7.46 -7.03 -9.45
CA TRP A 141 -6.37 -6.99 -8.48
C TRP A 141 -6.06 -8.39 -7.94
N CYS A 142 -7.11 -9.14 -7.59
CA CYS A 142 -6.98 -10.49 -7.04
C CYS A 142 -6.66 -11.56 -8.09
N ASN A 143 -7.11 -11.38 -9.33
CA ASN A 143 -7.03 -12.39 -10.39
C ASN A 143 -6.32 -11.88 -11.65
N SER A 144 -5.30 -11.05 -11.49
CA SER A 144 -4.62 -10.37 -12.60
C SER A 144 -4.01 -11.31 -13.64
N GLU A 145 -3.75 -12.58 -13.26
CA GLU A 145 -3.22 -13.65 -14.14
C GLU A 145 -4.17 -13.99 -15.30
N ASN A 146 -5.47 -13.80 -15.08
CA ASN A 146 -6.51 -14.23 -16.01
C ASN A 146 -7.08 -13.07 -16.85
N TRP A 147 -6.44 -11.91 -16.83
CA TRP A 147 -6.98 -10.72 -17.48
C TRP A 147 -6.48 -10.53 -18.92
N TYR A 148 -7.40 -10.46 -19.87
CA TYR A 148 -7.10 -10.39 -21.31
C TYR A 148 -6.78 -8.99 -21.86
N ASN A 149 -6.62 -7.97 -21.00
CA ASN A 149 -6.34 -6.62 -21.47
C ASN A 149 -4.89 -6.48 -21.97
N ASN A 150 -4.74 -6.05 -23.22
CA ASN A 150 -3.44 -5.94 -23.88
C ASN A 150 -2.70 -4.62 -23.61
N ALA A 151 -3.28 -3.67 -22.90
CA ALA A 151 -2.61 -2.42 -22.58
C ALA A 151 -1.36 -2.68 -21.72
N ALA A 152 -0.23 -2.08 -22.11
CA ALA A 152 1.07 -2.33 -21.48
C ALA A 152 1.07 -2.07 -19.97
N VAL A 153 0.35 -1.04 -19.52
CA VAL A 153 0.24 -0.66 -18.10
C VAL A 153 -0.38 -1.79 -17.26
N TRP A 154 -1.45 -2.42 -17.75
CA TRP A 154 -2.09 -3.52 -17.02
C TRP A 154 -1.20 -4.75 -16.95
N LYS A 155 -0.47 -5.04 -18.02
CA LYS A 155 0.52 -6.13 -18.03
C LYS A 155 1.66 -5.88 -17.05
N GLU A 156 2.17 -4.66 -17.00
CA GLU A 156 3.24 -4.27 -16.07
C GLU A 156 2.78 -4.38 -14.61
N LEU A 157 1.61 -3.81 -14.27
CA LEU A 157 1.09 -3.92 -12.90
C LEU A 157 0.75 -5.38 -12.54
N ALA A 158 0.23 -6.17 -13.47
CA ALA A 158 0.00 -7.60 -13.27
C ALA A 158 1.30 -8.34 -12.95
N ASN A 159 2.37 -8.10 -13.72
CA ASN A 159 3.68 -8.69 -13.47
C ASN A 159 4.24 -8.33 -12.09
N ILE A 160 4.01 -7.10 -11.62
CA ILE A 160 4.40 -6.68 -10.26
C ILE A 160 3.61 -7.48 -9.22
N LEU A 161 2.28 -7.50 -9.33
CA LEU A 161 1.40 -8.14 -8.35
C LEU A 161 1.53 -9.67 -8.31
N GLN A 162 1.95 -10.28 -9.43
CA GLN A 162 2.16 -11.73 -9.57
C GLN A 162 3.58 -12.19 -9.23
N ASN A 163 4.48 -11.26 -8.87
CA ASN A 163 5.79 -11.65 -8.39
C ASN A 163 5.61 -12.58 -7.18
N GLY A 164 6.28 -13.74 -7.17
CA GLY A 164 6.01 -14.84 -6.22
C GLY A 164 6.17 -14.49 -4.74
N ASP A 165 6.84 -13.37 -4.43
CA ASP A 165 7.03 -12.85 -3.08
C ASP A 165 5.98 -11.80 -2.68
N MET A 166 5.05 -11.46 -3.58
CA MET A 166 4.00 -10.48 -3.36
C MET A 166 2.81 -11.13 -2.67
N ALA A 167 2.38 -10.53 -1.55
CA ALA A 167 1.20 -10.93 -0.84
C ALA A 167 0.05 -9.96 -1.08
N LEU A 168 -0.98 -10.42 -1.79
CA LEU A 168 -2.13 -9.63 -2.22
C LEU A 168 -3.45 -10.10 -1.60
N SER A 169 -4.39 -9.18 -1.34
CA SER A 169 -5.80 -9.50 -1.07
C SER A 169 -6.68 -8.27 -1.16
N SER A 170 -7.99 -8.51 -1.20
CA SER A 170 -9.06 -7.52 -1.09
C SER A 170 -9.91 -7.76 0.16
N PHE A 171 -10.52 -6.70 0.68
CA PHE A 171 -11.58 -6.76 1.68
C PHE A 171 -12.74 -5.85 1.29
N PRO A 172 -13.98 -6.35 1.30
CA PRO A 172 -15.14 -5.49 1.13
C PRO A 172 -15.28 -4.60 2.37
N MET A 173 -15.57 -3.34 2.13
CA MET A 173 -15.94 -2.34 3.12
C MET A 173 -17.37 -1.92 2.84
N HIS A 174 -18.28 -2.37 3.70
CA HIS A 174 -19.70 -2.06 3.55
C HIS A 174 -19.98 -0.70 4.21
N THR A 175 -20.37 0.29 3.40
CA THR A 175 -21.06 1.50 3.89
C THR A 175 -22.56 1.37 3.62
N ASP A 176 -23.38 2.20 4.25
CA ASP A 176 -24.84 2.12 4.16
C ASP A 176 -25.41 2.26 2.73
N GLU A 177 -24.64 2.82 1.79
CA GLU A 177 -25.09 3.07 0.41
C GLU A 177 -24.30 2.31 -0.67
N LYS A 178 -23.05 1.89 -0.40
CA LYS A 178 -22.16 1.23 -1.39
C LYS A 178 -21.13 0.31 -0.73
N THR A 179 -20.66 -0.67 -1.49
CA THR A 179 -19.47 -1.45 -1.13
C THR A 179 -18.24 -0.79 -1.75
N HIS A 180 -17.24 -0.51 -0.92
CA HIS A 180 -15.88 -0.22 -1.38
C HIS A 180 -15.02 -1.48 -1.18
N HIS A 181 -13.91 -1.58 -1.88
CA HIS A 181 -12.96 -2.67 -1.73
C HIS A 181 -11.61 -2.08 -1.34
N LEU A 182 -11.14 -2.43 -0.14
CA LEU A 182 -9.77 -2.17 0.27
C LEU A 182 -8.88 -3.26 -0.32
N LEU A 183 -7.95 -2.84 -1.17
CA LEU A 183 -6.97 -3.70 -1.81
C LEU A 183 -5.63 -3.48 -1.13
N TYR A 184 -4.86 -4.55 -0.96
CA TYR A 184 -3.48 -4.42 -0.53
C TYR A 184 -2.56 -5.36 -1.30
N ALA A 185 -1.29 -4.94 -1.41
CA ALA A 185 -0.20 -5.76 -1.88
C ALA A 185 1.06 -5.46 -1.05
N ILE A 186 1.73 -6.50 -0.56
CA ILE A 186 2.94 -6.38 0.27
C ILE A 186 4.07 -7.13 -0.42
N SER A 187 5.23 -6.50 -0.57
CA SER A 187 6.46 -7.20 -0.98
C SER A 187 7.64 -6.77 -0.10
N LYS A 188 8.66 -7.62 -0.05
CA LYS A 188 9.95 -7.23 0.51
C LYS A 188 10.67 -6.34 -0.52
N VAL A 189 11.44 -5.35 -0.06
CA VAL A 189 12.39 -4.62 -0.89
C VAL A 189 13.57 -5.55 -1.21
N ALA A 190 13.96 -5.61 -2.48
CA ALA A 190 15.10 -6.42 -2.91
C ALA A 190 16.41 -5.87 -2.33
N GLU A 191 17.29 -6.77 -1.87
CA GLU A 191 18.65 -6.45 -1.40
C GLU A 191 19.60 -6.16 -2.57
#